data_AF-A0A8J5I1K5-F1
#
_entry.id   AF-A0A8J5I1K5-F1
#
_cell.length_a   1.000
_cell.length_b   1.000
_cell.length_c   1.000
_cell.angle_alpha   90.00
_cell.angle_beta   90.00
_cell.angle_gamma   90.00
#
_symmetry.space_group_name_H-M   'P 1'
#
loop_
_entity.id
_entity.type
_entity.pdbx_description
1 polymer ?
#
loop_
_entity_poly.entity_id
_entity_poly.type
_entity_poly.pdbx_seq_one_letter_code
_entity_poly.pdbx_strand_id
1 'polypeptide(L)'
;MLDSAIKYKKAFASLQFNDKNYKYCPSSEEWKRGEKICEFLEPFYDTTNLISSFSYPTSNLYFMPVWKIEILLKENLSNEYEVISCMRKKMMEKFDKYWTQYSMVLAFGAILDPRIKLSMLEFFYSKVESDSLKCQKKVDLVKTKLYKIFDEYSNTNNTSSSQPQSSTTHTLSQSVGGVKGKNKRIFDEMMTYESQTITSARKSQLDLYLEEPKLEFAYYQDLDILEHWKNQKHQYPTLALMACDVLAIPITTVASELAFSIGARVLTKYRSCTLHEKMQALICTHNWLHGYAIGNFIYFSYVLNLVDILFYCYFIF
;
A
#
# COMPACT_ATOMS: atom_id res chain seq x y z
N MET A 1 -16.69 17.01 3.19
CA MET A 1 -17.88 17.76 3.66
C MET A 1 -17.51 19.20 4.02
N LEU A 2 -16.64 19.43 5.00
CA LEU A 2 -16.26 20.78 5.46
C LEU A 2 -15.69 21.65 4.34
N ASP A 3 -14.71 21.15 3.58
CA ASP A 3 -14.15 21.84 2.39
C ASP A 3 -15.25 22.30 1.42
N SER A 4 -16.24 21.44 1.14
CA SER A 4 -17.37 21.78 0.30
C SER A 4 -18.27 22.85 0.95
N ALA A 5 -18.63 22.68 2.23
CA ALA A 5 -19.53 23.59 2.94
C ALA A 5 -18.95 25.02 3.05
N ILE A 6 -17.64 25.15 3.30
CA ILE A 6 -16.93 26.43 3.41
C ILE A 6 -17.07 27.25 2.11
N LYS A 7 -16.99 26.60 0.94
CA LYS A 7 -17.18 27.25 -0.37
C LYS A 7 -18.56 27.88 -0.54
N TYR A 8 -19.58 27.35 0.17
CA TYR A 8 -20.96 27.83 0.13
C TYR A 8 -21.33 28.74 1.29
N LYS A 9 -20.38 29.26 2.07
CA LYS A 9 -20.62 30.17 3.21
C LYS A 9 -21.60 31.32 2.89
N LYS A 10 -21.46 31.95 1.72
CA LYS A 10 -22.38 33.01 1.26
C LYS A 10 -23.80 32.50 0.96
N ALA A 11 -23.93 31.29 0.44
CA ALA A 11 -25.22 30.67 0.18
C ALA A 11 -25.96 30.36 1.49
N PHE A 12 -25.26 29.85 2.51
CA PHE A 12 -25.84 29.66 3.85
C PHE A 12 -26.30 30.99 4.47
N ALA A 13 -25.50 32.04 4.34
CA ALA A 13 -25.90 33.37 4.80
C ALA A 13 -27.14 33.89 4.05
N SER A 14 -27.23 33.69 2.73
CA SER A 14 -28.42 34.07 1.96
C SER A 14 -29.66 33.24 2.33
N LEU A 15 -29.49 31.96 2.67
CA LEU A 15 -30.58 31.07 3.03
C LEU A 15 -31.31 31.56 4.28
N GLN A 16 -30.61 32.20 5.22
CA GLN A 16 -31.21 32.79 6.43
C GLN A 16 -32.26 33.86 6.13
N PHE A 17 -32.14 34.57 5.00
CA PHE A 17 -33.12 35.57 4.60
C PHE A 17 -34.28 34.97 3.78
N ASN A 18 -34.04 33.85 3.09
CA ASN A 18 -34.98 33.27 2.13
C ASN A 18 -35.84 32.14 2.71
N ASP A 19 -35.34 31.41 3.72
CA ASP A 19 -36.04 30.29 4.34
C ASP A 19 -36.28 30.55 5.83
N LYS A 20 -37.55 30.76 6.19
CA LYS A 20 -37.98 30.98 7.58
C LYS A 20 -37.75 29.75 8.47
N ASN A 21 -37.55 28.56 7.90
CA ASN A 21 -37.24 27.34 8.64
C ASN A 21 -35.74 27.19 8.94
N TYR A 22 -34.87 27.98 8.31
CA TYR A 22 -33.43 27.94 8.55
C TYR A 22 -33.06 28.73 9.80
N LYS A 23 -33.17 28.08 10.96
CA LYS A 23 -32.99 28.72 12.28
C LYS A 23 -31.55 28.88 12.74
N TYR A 24 -30.63 28.09 12.19
CA TYR A 24 -29.25 28.01 12.68
C TYR A 24 -28.26 28.29 11.55
N CYS A 25 -28.00 29.57 11.31
CA CYS A 25 -26.92 30.01 10.42
C CYS A 25 -25.60 30.02 11.20
N PRO A 26 -24.54 29.34 10.73
CA PRO A 26 -23.25 29.40 11.40
C PRO A 26 -22.71 30.83 11.39
N SER A 27 -22.24 31.25 12.56
CA SER A 27 -21.58 32.54 12.79
C SER A 27 -20.22 32.59 12.09
N SER A 28 -19.67 33.81 11.97
CA SER A 28 -18.32 34.01 11.41
C SER A 28 -17.24 33.22 12.18
N GLU A 29 -17.38 33.09 13.49
CA GLU A 29 -16.46 32.35 14.35
C GLU A 29 -16.60 30.83 14.15
N GLU A 30 -17.83 30.32 13.98
CA GLU A 30 -18.04 28.90 13.66
C GLU A 30 -17.49 28.53 12.28
N TRP A 31 -17.62 29.42 11.29
CA TRP A 31 -16.98 29.22 9.98
C TRP A 31 -15.46 29.20 10.10
N LYS A 32 -14.86 30.15 10.83
CA LYS A 32 -13.42 30.20 11.06
C LYS A 32 -12.92 28.94 11.76
N ARG A 33 -13.67 28.45 12.75
CA ARG A 33 -13.41 27.17 13.42
C ARG A 33 -13.46 26.01 12.43
N GLY A 34 -14.48 25.96 11.58
CA GLY A 34 -14.63 24.94 10.54
C GLY A 34 -13.48 24.93 9.53
N GLU A 35 -12.99 26.11 9.13
CA GLU A 35 -11.80 26.27 8.28
C GLU A 35 -10.55 25.67 8.97
N LYS A 36 -10.33 25.98 10.25
CA LYS A 36 -9.19 25.43 11.01
C LYS A 36 -9.26 23.92 11.24
N ILE A 37 -10.45 23.38 11.46
CA ILE A 37 -10.67 21.94 11.50
C ILE A 37 -10.36 21.32 10.14
N CYS A 38 -10.80 21.94 9.05
CA CYS A 38 -10.58 21.44 7.69
C CYS A 38 -9.08 21.38 7.37
N GLU A 39 -8.33 22.45 7.67
CA GLU A 39 -6.86 22.50 7.53
C GLU A 39 -6.19 21.39 8.36
N PHE A 40 -6.60 21.19 9.61
CA PHE A 40 -6.03 20.16 10.49
C PHE A 40 -6.29 18.73 9.98
N LEU A 41 -7.46 18.49 9.37
CA LEU A 41 -7.85 17.17 8.85
C LEU A 41 -7.32 16.87 7.44
N GLU A 42 -6.86 17.86 6.69
CA GLU A 42 -6.39 17.71 5.31
C GLU A 42 -5.29 16.64 5.16
N PRO A 43 -4.22 16.60 5.98
CA PRO A 43 -3.18 15.57 5.83
C PRO A 43 -3.67 14.15 6.13
N PHE A 44 -4.71 14.00 6.94
CA PHE A 44 -5.36 12.70 7.17
C PHE A 44 -6.17 12.27 5.95
N TYR A 45 -6.89 13.20 5.32
CA TYR A 45 -7.62 12.94 4.09
C TYR A 45 -6.67 12.50 2.98
N ASP A 46 -5.57 13.23 2.77
CA ASP A 46 -4.58 12.88 1.75
C ASP A 46 -3.93 11.52 2.01
N THR A 47 -3.57 11.24 3.27
CA THR A 47 -3.03 9.93 3.66
C THR A 47 -4.02 8.81 3.40
N THR A 48 -5.30 9.04 3.70
CA THR A 48 -6.37 8.07 3.45
C THR A 48 -6.46 7.76 1.97
N ASN A 49 -6.60 8.79 1.13
CA ASN A 49 -6.69 8.60 -0.31
C ASN A 49 -5.47 7.87 -0.89
N LEU A 50 -4.28 8.19 -0.38
CA LEU A 50 -3.03 7.55 -0.80
C LEU A 50 -3.05 6.04 -0.52
N ILE A 51 -3.41 5.61 0.70
CA ILE A 51 -3.37 4.19 1.10
C ILE A 51 -4.66 3.42 0.73
N SER A 52 -5.73 4.13 0.40
CA SER A 52 -7.01 3.57 -0.05
C SER A 52 -7.10 3.38 -1.55
N SER A 53 -6.09 3.82 -2.30
CA SER A 53 -6.00 3.51 -3.71
C SER A 53 -5.79 2.01 -3.94
N PHE A 54 -6.30 1.54 -5.07
CA PHE A 54 -6.18 0.18 -5.57
C PHE A 54 -5.49 0.15 -6.95
N SER A 55 -5.13 1.32 -7.51
CA SER A 55 -4.49 1.43 -8.82
C SER A 55 -2.97 1.23 -8.75
N TYR A 56 -2.41 1.12 -7.55
CA TYR A 56 -1.00 0.87 -7.29
C TYR A 56 -0.84 0.09 -5.97
N PRO A 57 0.30 -0.59 -5.76
CA PRO A 57 0.63 -1.24 -4.50
C PRO A 57 0.60 -0.24 -3.35
N THR A 58 -0.12 -0.58 -2.28
CA THR A 58 -0.21 0.28 -1.11
C THR A 58 0.62 -0.21 0.06
N SER A 59 0.90 -1.51 0.19
CA SER A 59 1.55 -2.08 1.39
C SER A 59 2.91 -1.45 1.74
N ASN A 60 3.74 -1.12 0.74
CA ASN A 60 5.02 -0.42 0.92
C ASN A 60 4.84 1.04 1.39
N LEU A 61 3.71 1.66 1.08
CA LEU A 61 3.42 3.04 1.42
C LEU A 61 2.94 3.23 2.87
N TYR A 62 2.76 2.17 3.67
CA TYR A 62 2.15 2.29 5.00
C TYR A 62 2.91 3.21 5.96
N PHE A 63 4.21 3.00 6.13
CA PHE A 63 4.94 3.59 7.27
C PHE A 63 5.11 5.11 7.16
N MET A 64 5.41 5.63 5.97
CA MET A 64 5.70 7.05 5.79
C MET A 64 4.50 7.97 6.10
N PRO A 65 3.31 7.77 5.51
CA PRO A 65 2.12 8.56 5.79
C PRO A 65 1.65 8.42 7.24
N VAL A 66 1.71 7.21 7.82
CA VAL A 66 1.29 7.02 9.21
C VAL A 66 2.24 7.71 10.19
N TRP A 67 3.55 7.70 9.89
CA TRP A 67 4.52 8.48 10.67
C TRP A 67 4.29 10.00 10.53
N LYS A 68 3.95 10.50 9.32
CA LYS A 68 3.58 11.92 9.14
C LYS A 68 2.37 12.31 10.00
N ILE A 69 1.38 11.44 10.12
CA ILE A 69 0.23 11.66 11.01
C ILE A 69 0.69 11.78 12.47
N GLU A 70 1.59 10.90 12.92
CA GLU A 70 2.13 10.96 14.28
C GLU A 70 2.81 12.30 14.58
N ILE A 71 3.65 12.77 13.65
CA ILE A 71 4.33 14.08 13.76
C ILE A 71 3.30 15.19 13.85
N LEU A 72 2.32 15.22 12.94
CA LEU A 72 1.27 16.24 12.92
C LEU A 72 0.51 16.30 14.25
N LEU A 73 0.14 15.13 14.80
CA LEU A 73 -0.54 15.06 16.10
C LEU A 73 0.35 15.59 17.23
N LYS A 74 1.66 15.31 17.20
CA LYS A 74 2.63 15.81 18.19
C LYS A 74 2.86 17.33 18.05
N GLU A 75 2.96 17.86 16.85
CA GLU A 75 3.15 19.31 16.61
C GLU A 75 1.93 20.12 17.08
N ASN A 76 0.73 19.54 16.98
CA ASN A 76 -0.52 20.15 17.45
C ASN A 76 -0.79 19.94 18.96
N LEU A 77 0.27 19.72 19.76
CA LEU A 77 0.19 19.62 21.22
C LEU A 77 -0.27 20.93 21.89
N SER A 78 0.28 22.06 21.44
CA SER A 78 0.04 23.39 22.02
C SER A 78 -0.85 24.26 21.13
N ASN A 79 -1.77 23.65 20.36
CA ASN A 79 -2.61 24.39 19.43
C ASN A 79 -3.51 25.39 20.17
N GLU A 80 -3.56 26.62 19.67
CA GLU A 80 -4.33 27.74 20.25
C GLU A 80 -5.84 27.48 20.26
N TYR A 81 -6.35 26.65 19.34
CA TYR A 81 -7.76 26.30 19.26
C TYR A 81 -8.06 25.08 20.12
N GLU A 82 -8.81 25.29 21.21
CA GLU A 82 -9.23 24.25 22.15
C GLU A 82 -9.89 23.05 21.45
N VAL A 83 -10.70 23.31 20.41
CA VAL A 83 -11.36 22.27 19.61
C VAL A 83 -10.34 21.32 18.96
N ILE A 84 -9.26 21.86 18.39
CA ILE A 84 -8.21 21.05 17.74
C ILE A 84 -7.45 20.26 18.81
N SER A 85 -7.14 20.88 19.95
CA SER A 85 -6.49 20.19 21.07
C SER A 85 -7.30 18.98 21.57
N CYS A 86 -8.62 19.16 21.73
CA CYS A 86 -9.54 18.09 22.10
C CYS A 86 -9.61 16.97 21.04
N MET A 87 -9.71 17.33 19.75
CA MET A 87 -9.71 16.36 18.65
C MET A 87 -8.41 15.56 18.60
N ARG A 88 -7.27 16.26 18.61
CA ARG A 88 -5.93 15.67 18.58
C ARG A 88 -5.72 14.70 19.73
N LYS A 89 -6.16 15.03 20.96
CA LYS A 89 -6.04 14.12 22.11
C LYS A 89 -6.75 12.78 21.84
N LYS A 90 -8.01 12.83 21.41
CA LYS A 90 -8.79 11.62 21.08
C LYS A 90 -8.20 10.85 19.89
N MET A 91 -7.65 11.56 18.91
CA MET A 91 -7.00 10.97 17.74
C MET A 91 -5.69 10.28 18.12
N MET A 92 -4.90 10.87 19.02
CA MET A 92 -3.66 10.26 19.53
C MET A 92 -3.93 8.98 20.31
N GLU A 93 -4.93 8.98 21.20
CA GLU A 93 -5.35 7.78 21.95
C GLU A 93 -5.69 6.60 21.01
N LYS A 94 -6.36 6.89 19.88
CA LYS A 94 -6.63 5.90 18.84
C LYS A 94 -5.35 5.51 18.10
N PHE A 95 -4.55 6.48 17.67
CA PHE A 95 -3.30 6.25 16.96
C PHE A 95 -2.42 5.25 17.71
N ASP A 96 -2.15 5.50 19.00
CA ASP A 96 -1.32 4.64 19.84
C ASP A 96 -1.87 3.21 19.95
N LYS A 97 -3.19 3.07 20.10
CA LYS A 97 -3.87 1.77 20.16
C LYS A 97 -3.65 0.94 18.91
N TYR A 98 -3.71 1.54 17.72
CA TYR A 98 -3.59 0.80 16.47
C TYR A 98 -2.13 0.63 16.03
N TRP A 99 -1.30 1.64 16.28
CA TRP A 99 0.11 1.62 15.86
C TRP A 99 0.95 0.60 16.65
N THR A 100 0.55 0.30 17.89
CA THR A 100 1.14 -0.80 18.67
C THR A 100 0.86 -2.19 18.08
N GLN A 101 -0.15 -2.32 17.21
CA GLN A 101 -0.52 -3.55 16.51
C GLN A 101 -0.06 -3.53 15.04
N TYR A 102 1.19 -3.14 14.77
CA TYR A 102 1.70 -3.06 13.40
C TYR A 102 1.62 -4.42 12.68
N SER A 103 1.24 -4.38 11.40
CA SER A 103 1.15 -5.58 10.58
C SER A 103 2.53 -6.00 10.09
N MET A 104 2.89 -7.25 10.37
CA MET A 104 4.13 -7.87 9.90
C MET A 104 4.23 -7.85 8.36
N VAL A 105 3.10 -8.04 7.67
CA VAL A 105 3.03 -8.05 6.21
C VAL A 105 3.35 -6.67 5.63
N LEU A 106 2.91 -5.59 6.28
CA LEU A 106 3.23 -4.23 5.86
C LEU A 106 4.71 -3.93 6.06
N ALA A 107 5.32 -4.46 7.13
CA ALA A 107 6.77 -4.37 7.33
C ALA A 107 7.55 -5.08 6.22
N PHE A 108 7.06 -6.21 5.72
CA PHE A 108 7.65 -6.87 4.55
C PHE A 108 7.53 -6.01 3.29
N GLY A 109 6.35 -5.46 3.01
CA GLY A 109 6.15 -4.55 1.88
C GLY A 109 7.10 -3.36 1.91
N ALA A 110 7.33 -2.78 3.11
CA ALA A 110 8.30 -1.72 3.31
C ALA A 110 9.74 -2.17 3.03
N ILE A 111 10.16 -3.34 3.52
CA ILE A 111 11.53 -3.86 3.27
C ILE A 111 11.75 -4.14 1.78
N LEU A 112 10.72 -4.63 1.08
CA LEU A 112 10.75 -4.94 -0.35
C LEU A 112 10.64 -3.70 -1.25
N ASP A 113 10.49 -2.50 -0.69
CA ASP A 113 10.69 -1.26 -1.43
C ASP A 113 12.20 -0.90 -1.38
N PRO A 114 12.89 -0.83 -2.54
CA PRO A 114 14.33 -0.57 -2.60
C PRO A 114 14.70 0.84 -2.10
N ARG A 115 13.72 1.74 -1.96
CA ARG A 115 13.90 3.09 -1.38
C ARG A 115 13.86 3.11 0.14
N ILE A 116 13.19 2.11 0.73
CA ILE A 116 12.96 2.00 2.18
C ILE A 116 13.97 1.03 2.79
N LYS A 117 13.92 -0.25 2.40
CA LYS A 117 14.72 -1.35 2.97
C LYS A 117 14.65 -1.43 4.50
N LEU A 118 15.51 -2.24 5.13
CA LEU A 118 15.57 -2.40 6.59
C LEU A 118 15.94 -1.09 7.32
N SER A 119 16.87 -0.30 6.77
CA SER A 119 17.37 0.91 7.43
C SER A 119 16.29 1.95 7.73
N MET A 120 15.30 2.09 6.84
CA MET A 120 14.20 3.03 7.04
C MET A 120 13.16 2.46 8.04
N LEU A 121 12.96 1.14 8.07
CA LEU A 121 12.13 0.48 9.07
C LEU A 121 12.69 0.65 10.49
N GLU A 122 14.01 0.48 10.66
CA GLU A 122 14.74 0.78 11.89
C GLU A 122 14.51 2.23 12.34
N PHE A 123 14.61 3.16 11.38
CA PHE A 123 14.32 4.56 11.65
C PHE A 123 12.88 4.77 12.14
N PHE A 124 11.87 4.19 11.50
CA PHE A 124 10.47 4.36 11.95
C PHE A 124 10.26 3.81 13.37
N TYR A 125 10.77 2.62 13.67
CA TYR A 125 10.63 2.06 15.01
C TYR A 125 11.38 2.87 16.07
N SER A 126 12.51 3.50 15.72
CA SER A 126 13.24 4.38 16.64
C SER A 126 12.46 5.67 17.01
N LYS A 127 11.49 6.08 16.19
CA LYS A 127 10.64 7.26 16.46
C LYS A 127 9.47 6.96 17.39
N VAL A 128 9.12 5.69 17.51
CA VAL A 128 7.94 5.21 18.23
C VAL A 128 8.33 4.58 19.55
N GLU A 129 9.46 3.88 19.57
CA GLU A 129 9.99 3.18 20.74
C GLU A 129 11.25 3.88 21.25
N SER A 130 11.17 4.42 22.47
CA SER A 130 12.31 5.08 23.11
C SER A 130 13.42 4.10 23.51
N ASP A 131 13.09 2.82 23.70
CA ASP A 131 14.03 1.76 24.04
C ASP A 131 14.65 1.14 22.78
N SER A 132 15.92 1.50 22.51
CA SER A 132 16.70 0.99 21.39
C SER A 132 16.75 -0.55 21.33
N LEU A 133 16.78 -1.22 22.48
CA LEU A 133 16.87 -2.68 22.54
C LEU A 133 15.53 -3.35 22.15
N LYS A 134 14.39 -2.72 22.48
CA LYS A 134 13.08 -3.16 21.99
C LYS A 134 12.92 -2.88 20.49
N CYS A 135 13.41 -1.74 20.01
CA CYS A 135 13.43 -1.41 18.59
C CYS A 135 14.19 -2.48 17.80
N GLN A 136 15.42 -2.81 18.21
CA GLN A 136 16.23 -3.83 17.55
C GLN A 136 15.53 -5.19 17.54
N LYS A 137 14.98 -5.62 18.67
CA LYS A 137 14.21 -6.88 18.75
C LYS A 137 13.03 -6.93 17.78
N LYS A 138 12.33 -5.81 17.54
CA LYS A 138 11.24 -5.73 16.56
C LYS A 138 11.76 -5.89 15.13
N VAL A 139 12.87 -5.23 14.80
CA VAL A 139 13.52 -5.34 13.48
C VAL A 139 14.01 -6.77 13.25
N ASP A 140 14.66 -7.37 14.23
CA ASP A 140 15.16 -8.74 14.16
C ASP A 140 14.02 -9.75 14.00
N LEU A 141 12.89 -9.52 14.67
CA LEU A 141 11.69 -10.34 14.52
C LEU A 141 11.12 -10.25 13.09
N VAL A 142 11.00 -9.04 12.55
CA VAL A 142 10.54 -8.82 11.17
C VAL A 142 11.49 -9.50 10.18
N LYS A 143 12.80 -9.26 10.32
CA LYS A 143 13.84 -9.89 9.50
C LYS A 143 13.72 -11.41 9.55
N THR A 144 13.67 -11.99 10.75
CA THR A 144 13.52 -13.44 10.95
C THR A 144 12.29 -14.00 10.24
N LYS A 145 11.13 -13.33 10.34
CA LYS A 145 9.92 -13.80 9.68
C LYS A 145 9.96 -13.61 8.15
N LEU A 146 10.63 -12.58 7.65
CA LEU A 146 10.84 -12.36 6.22
C LEU A 146 11.67 -13.51 5.61
N TYR A 147 12.76 -13.91 6.27
CA TYR A 147 13.56 -15.07 5.83
C TYR A 147 12.73 -16.36 5.82
N LYS A 148 11.90 -16.61 6.84
CA LYS A 148 11.02 -17.80 6.86
C LYS A 148 10.11 -17.88 5.65
N ILE A 149 9.49 -16.76 5.26
CA ILE A 149 8.64 -16.73 4.06
C ILE A 149 9.50 -16.94 2.81
N PHE A 150 10.64 -16.27 2.71
CA PHE A 150 11.54 -16.44 1.57
C PHE A 150 12.02 -17.91 1.40
N ASP A 151 12.27 -18.61 2.51
CA ASP A 151 12.64 -20.03 2.51
C ASP A 151 11.49 -20.90 1.98
N GLU A 152 10.23 -20.60 2.32
CA GLU A 152 9.06 -21.29 1.77
C GLU A 152 9.01 -21.15 0.24
N TYR A 153 9.17 -19.94 -0.30
CA TYR A 153 9.21 -19.71 -1.75
C TYR A 153 10.38 -20.43 -2.43
N SER A 154 11.54 -20.45 -1.78
CA SER A 154 12.73 -21.14 -2.29
C SER A 154 12.51 -22.65 -2.39
N ASN A 155 11.82 -23.24 -1.42
CA ASN A 155 11.50 -24.67 -1.40
C ASN A 155 10.44 -25.05 -2.44
N THR A 156 9.41 -24.21 -2.64
CA THR A 156 8.36 -24.45 -3.64
C THR A 156 8.88 -24.37 -5.09
N ASN A 157 9.78 -23.43 -5.39
CA ASN A 157 10.38 -23.30 -6.73
C ASN A 157 11.30 -24.48 -7.08
N ASN A 158 12.02 -25.04 -6.11
CA ASN A 158 12.85 -26.24 -6.33
C ASN A 158 12.02 -27.50 -6.64
N THR A 159 10.76 -27.53 -6.19
CA THR A 159 9.87 -28.69 -6.40
C THR A 159 9.24 -28.66 -7.79
N SER A 160 9.03 -27.48 -8.37
CA SER A 160 8.42 -27.27 -9.68
C SER A 160 9.39 -27.39 -10.87
N SER A 161 10.70 -27.46 -10.62
CA SER A 161 11.72 -27.78 -11.66
C SER A 161 11.85 -29.27 -12.00
N SER A 162 11.02 -30.14 -11.41
CA SER A 162 10.98 -31.58 -11.71
C SER A 162 9.95 -31.90 -12.81
N GLN A 163 10.02 -31.25 -13.97
CA GLN A 163 9.33 -31.77 -15.15
C GLN A 163 10.22 -32.79 -15.86
N PRO A 164 9.72 -34.00 -16.17
CA PRO A 164 10.48 -34.95 -16.98
C PRO A 164 10.65 -34.38 -18.37
N GLN A 165 11.90 -34.18 -18.79
CA GLN A 165 12.25 -33.94 -20.19
C GLN A 165 11.78 -35.13 -21.01
N SER A 166 10.58 -35.03 -21.58
CA SER A 166 10.17 -35.87 -22.69
C SER A 166 10.88 -35.36 -23.93
N SER A 167 11.83 -36.14 -24.40
CA SER A 167 12.41 -36.04 -25.72
C SER A 167 11.31 -36.20 -26.76
N THR A 168 10.92 -35.11 -27.42
CA THR A 168 10.25 -35.22 -28.71
C THR A 168 10.83 -34.20 -29.67
N THR A 169 11.66 -34.75 -30.56
CA THR A 169 12.23 -34.13 -31.74
C THR A 169 11.10 -33.70 -32.67
N HIS A 170 10.82 -32.41 -32.79
CA HIS A 170 10.16 -31.87 -33.97
C HIS A 170 10.87 -30.60 -34.44
N THR A 171 11.70 -30.83 -35.45
CA THR A 171 12.28 -29.85 -36.35
C THR A 171 11.18 -29.03 -37.01
N LEU A 172 11.21 -27.70 -36.88
CA LEU A 172 10.80 -26.80 -37.95
C LEU A 172 11.72 -25.59 -37.97
N SER A 173 12.62 -25.62 -38.96
CA SER A 173 13.58 -24.58 -39.29
C SER A 173 12.89 -23.41 -39.99
N GLN A 174 13.06 -22.20 -39.48
CA GLN A 174 13.12 -21.00 -40.32
C GLN A 174 14.37 -20.18 -39.95
N SER A 175 15.14 -19.91 -40.99
CA SER A 175 16.49 -19.38 -41.00
C SER A 175 16.53 -17.87 -40.94
N VAL A 176 17.42 -17.31 -40.11
CA VAL A 176 18.19 -16.12 -40.46
C VAL A 176 19.61 -16.25 -39.89
N GLY A 177 20.61 -16.15 -40.76
CA GLY A 177 21.97 -15.65 -40.48
C GLY A 177 22.84 -16.42 -39.48
N GLY A 178 23.77 -17.23 -40.00
CA GLY A 178 24.69 -18.03 -39.21
C GLY A 178 25.88 -17.28 -38.60
N VAL A 179 26.19 -17.58 -37.34
CA VAL A 179 27.54 -17.66 -36.76
C VAL A 179 27.57 -18.89 -35.85
N LYS A 180 27.74 -20.08 -36.45
CA LYS A 180 27.68 -21.38 -35.75
C LYS A 180 29.08 -21.81 -35.28
N GLY A 181 29.18 -22.15 -33.99
CA GLY A 181 30.08 -23.21 -33.53
C GLY A 181 31.07 -22.84 -32.42
N LYS A 182 31.90 -21.80 -32.62
CA LYS A 182 33.00 -21.50 -31.68
C LYS A 182 32.59 -20.58 -30.52
N ASN A 183 31.82 -19.53 -30.80
CA ASN A 183 31.42 -18.56 -29.77
C ASN A 183 30.51 -19.19 -28.71
N LYS A 184 29.67 -20.17 -29.07
CA LYS A 184 28.82 -20.88 -28.11
C LYS A 184 29.65 -21.68 -27.10
N ARG A 185 30.68 -22.39 -27.56
CA ARG A 185 31.57 -23.17 -26.68
C ARG A 185 32.38 -22.29 -25.74
N ILE A 186 32.90 -21.16 -26.24
CA ILE A 186 33.62 -20.19 -25.41
C ILE A 186 32.69 -19.61 -24.33
N PHE A 187 31.43 -19.32 -24.70
CA PHE A 187 30.44 -18.82 -23.75
C PHE A 187 30.07 -19.87 -22.69
N ASP A 188 29.87 -21.13 -23.10
CA ASP A 188 29.60 -22.25 -22.19
C ASP A 188 30.80 -22.51 -21.23
N GLU A 189 32.03 -22.39 -21.72
CA GLU A 189 33.27 -22.57 -20.96
C GLU A 189 33.50 -21.42 -19.97
N MET A 190 33.19 -20.18 -20.37
CA MET A 190 33.20 -18.98 -19.52
C MET A 190 32.16 -19.06 -18.39
N MET A 191 30.93 -19.49 -18.70
CA MET A 191 29.87 -19.70 -17.70
C MET A 191 30.24 -20.80 -16.70
N THR A 192 30.94 -21.84 -17.16
CA THR A 192 31.43 -22.93 -16.29
C THR A 192 32.53 -22.45 -15.36
N TYR A 193 33.43 -21.58 -15.85
CA TYR A 193 34.48 -20.96 -15.04
C TYR A 193 33.92 -19.99 -14.00
N GLU A 194 32.99 -19.10 -14.38
CA GLU A 194 32.32 -18.20 -13.43
C GLU A 194 31.64 -18.98 -12.31
N SER A 195 30.93 -20.05 -12.65
CA SER A 195 30.26 -20.95 -11.68
C SER A 195 31.23 -21.61 -10.68
N GLN A 196 32.51 -21.78 -11.03
CA GLN A 196 33.54 -22.34 -10.16
C GLN A 196 34.25 -21.29 -9.29
N THR A 197 34.22 -20.01 -9.69
CA THR A 197 34.88 -18.91 -8.98
C THR A 197 34.02 -18.25 -7.90
N ILE A 198 32.71 -18.52 -7.85
CA ILE A 198 31.80 -18.00 -6.81
C ILE A 198 31.97 -18.86 -5.54
N THR A 199 33.09 -18.63 -4.85
CA THR A 199 33.44 -19.23 -3.55
C THR A 199 33.32 -18.21 -2.42
N SER A 200 32.27 -17.39 -2.45
CA SER A 200 31.78 -16.67 -1.26
C SER A 200 30.56 -17.42 -0.74
N ALA A 201 30.45 -17.62 0.58
CA ALA A 201 29.30 -18.24 1.25
C ALA A 201 28.00 -17.94 0.48
N ARG A 202 27.27 -18.97 0.01
CA ARG A 202 26.09 -18.83 -0.86
C ARG A 202 25.06 -17.90 -0.20
N LYS A 203 25.19 -16.59 -0.45
CA LYS A 203 24.23 -15.58 -0.01
C LYS A 203 22.92 -15.85 -0.73
N SER A 204 21.82 -15.80 0.00
CA SER A 204 20.49 -15.93 -0.60
C SER A 204 20.19 -14.71 -1.48
N GLN A 205 19.21 -14.82 -2.37
CA GLN A 205 18.74 -13.65 -3.15
C GLN A 205 18.29 -12.51 -2.24
N LEU A 206 17.68 -12.84 -1.09
CA LEU A 206 17.28 -11.87 -0.08
C LEU A 206 18.50 -11.19 0.55
N ASP A 207 19.57 -11.92 0.87
CA ASP A 207 20.80 -11.31 1.41
C ASP A 207 21.40 -10.30 0.43
N LEU A 208 21.51 -10.68 -0.85
CA LEU A 208 22.04 -9.81 -1.89
C LEU A 208 21.22 -8.53 -2.01
N TYR A 209 19.89 -8.63 -2.05
CA TYR A 209 19.00 -7.46 -2.09
C TYR A 209 19.12 -6.56 -0.85
N LEU A 210 19.26 -7.15 0.34
CA LEU A 210 19.40 -6.37 1.58
C LEU A 210 20.76 -5.66 1.68
N GLU A 211 21.80 -6.20 1.04
CA GLU A 211 23.14 -5.58 0.96
C GLU A 211 23.26 -4.50 -0.11
N GLU A 212 22.43 -4.54 -1.16
CA GLU A 212 22.41 -3.51 -2.19
C GLU A 212 22.14 -2.12 -1.59
N PRO A 213 22.74 -1.06 -2.16
CA PRO A 213 22.44 0.30 -1.73
C PRO A 213 20.95 0.62 -1.90
N LYS A 214 20.41 1.43 -0.99
CA LYS A 214 19.04 1.94 -1.12
C LYS A 214 18.96 2.91 -2.30
N LEU A 215 17.81 2.92 -2.98
CA LEU A 215 17.50 3.96 -3.95
C LEU A 215 17.15 5.26 -3.23
N GLU A 216 17.65 6.38 -3.71
CA GLU A 216 17.34 7.68 -3.13
C GLU A 216 15.94 8.12 -3.52
N PHE A 217 15.10 8.40 -2.51
CA PHE A 217 13.73 8.89 -2.72
C PHE A 217 13.65 10.11 -3.64
N ALA A 218 14.65 11.00 -3.63
CA ALA A 218 14.66 12.21 -4.45
C ALA A 218 14.60 11.93 -5.97
N TYR A 219 15.22 10.86 -6.44
CA TYR A 219 15.27 10.50 -7.87
C TYR A 219 14.20 9.48 -8.27
N TYR A 220 13.61 8.77 -7.30
CA TYR A 220 12.71 7.64 -7.54
C TYR A 220 11.35 7.84 -6.85
N GLN A 221 10.81 9.05 -6.86
CA GLN A 221 9.51 9.36 -6.23
C GLN A 221 8.37 8.55 -6.89
N ASP A 222 8.33 8.54 -8.22
CA ASP A 222 7.29 7.89 -9.02
C ASP A 222 7.65 6.45 -9.44
N LEU A 223 8.50 5.77 -8.65
CA LEU A 223 8.88 4.39 -8.92
C LEU A 223 7.67 3.45 -8.83
N ASP A 224 7.31 2.83 -9.96
CA ASP A 224 6.42 1.67 -9.96
C ASP A 224 7.18 0.48 -9.38
N ILE A 225 6.81 0.11 -8.15
CA ILE A 225 7.50 -0.94 -7.40
C ILE A 225 7.25 -2.33 -8.00
N LEU A 226 6.09 -2.60 -8.61
CA LEU A 226 5.84 -3.89 -9.25
C LEU A 226 6.59 -4.01 -10.56
N GLU A 227 6.66 -2.93 -11.34
CA GLU A 227 7.49 -2.89 -12.55
C GLU A 227 8.98 -3.07 -12.21
N HIS A 228 9.45 -2.44 -11.13
CA HIS A 228 10.80 -2.65 -10.62
C HIS A 228 11.07 -4.13 -10.34
N TRP A 229 10.22 -4.81 -9.56
CA TRP A 229 10.40 -6.24 -9.26
C TRP A 229 10.26 -7.13 -10.49
N LYS A 230 9.39 -6.78 -11.44
CA LYS A 230 9.27 -7.46 -12.73
C LYS A 230 10.59 -7.40 -13.52
N ASN A 231 11.25 -6.25 -13.55
CA ASN A 231 12.52 -6.06 -14.22
C ASN A 231 13.67 -6.77 -13.50
N GLN A 232 13.62 -6.81 -12.16
CA GLN A 232 14.60 -7.50 -11.30
C GLN A 232 14.46 -9.02 -11.26
N LYS A 233 13.42 -9.60 -11.89
CA LYS A 233 13.16 -11.04 -11.88
C LYS A 233 14.31 -11.89 -12.44
N HIS A 234 15.09 -11.36 -13.38
CA HIS A 234 16.22 -12.09 -13.95
C HIS A 234 17.36 -12.30 -12.93
N GLN A 235 17.58 -11.31 -12.06
CA GLN A 235 18.59 -11.33 -11.00
C GLN A 235 18.07 -12.02 -9.73
N TYR A 236 16.78 -11.82 -9.42
CA TYR A 236 16.15 -12.29 -8.19
C TYR A 236 14.82 -13.01 -8.45
N PRO A 237 14.81 -14.18 -9.11
CA PRO A 237 13.57 -14.82 -9.58
C PRO A 237 12.63 -15.24 -8.44
N THR A 238 13.16 -15.77 -7.33
CA THR A 238 12.36 -16.21 -6.18
C THR A 238 11.92 -15.01 -5.36
N LEU A 239 12.83 -14.06 -5.12
CA LEU A 239 12.51 -12.86 -4.35
C LEU A 239 11.49 -11.98 -5.06
N ALA A 240 11.59 -11.82 -6.39
CA ALA A 240 10.64 -11.03 -7.17
C ALA A 240 9.22 -11.61 -7.11
N LEU A 241 9.07 -12.94 -7.10
CA LEU A 241 7.77 -13.58 -6.91
C LEU A 241 7.18 -13.25 -5.53
N MET A 242 7.97 -13.48 -4.47
CA MET A 242 7.57 -13.14 -3.10
C MET A 242 7.24 -11.65 -2.96
N ALA A 243 8.03 -10.79 -3.60
CA ALA A 243 7.85 -9.35 -3.53
C ALA A 243 6.53 -8.93 -4.19
N CYS A 244 6.24 -9.43 -5.39
CA CYS A 244 4.97 -9.17 -6.06
C CYS A 244 3.77 -9.61 -5.21
N ASP A 245 3.82 -10.81 -4.62
CA ASP A 245 2.72 -11.34 -3.81
C ASP A 245 2.50 -10.52 -2.53
N VAL A 246 3.57 -10.12 -1.84
CA VAL A 246 3.48 -9.26 -0.64
C VAL A 246 3.01 -7.85 -0.99
N LEU A 247 3.55 -7.26 -2.07
CA LEU A 247 3.24 -5.89 -2.47
C LEU A 247 1.83 -5.73 -3.02
N ALA A 248 1.28 -6.78 -3.62
CA ALA A 248 -0.10 -6.80 -4.12
C ALA A 248 -1.15 -6.78 -3.01
N ILE A 249 -0.79 -7.04 -1.75
CA ILE A 249 -1.72 -7.00 -0.62
C ILE A 249 -2.12 -5.55 -0.34
N PRO A 250 -3.41 -5.18 -0.50
CA PRO A 250 -3.85 -3.83 -0.19
C PRO A 250 -3.84 -3.57 1.32
N ILE A 251 -3.47 -2.36 1.76
CA ILE A 251 -3.55 -1.96 3.18
C ILE A 251 -5.00 -1.89 3.65
N THR A 252 -5.90 -1.46 2.77
CA THR A 252 -7.29 -1.16 3.10
C THR A 252 -8.25 -2.08 2.36
N THR A 253 -9.42 -2.30 2.96
CA THR A 253 -10.53 -3.02 2.34
C THR A 253 -11.31 -2.18 1.33
N VAL A 254 -10.87 -0.96 1.03
CA VAL A 254 -11.59 -0.01 0.16
C VAL A 254 -11.90 -0.60 -1.24
N ALA A 255 -11.03 -1.46 -1.77
CA ALA A 255 -11.31 -2.17 -3.03
C ALA A 255 -12.59 -3.03 -2.96
N SER A 256 -12.90 -3.64 -1.81
CA SER A 256 -14.15 -4.39 -1.63
C SER A 256 -15.34 -3.46 -1.46
N GLU A 257 -15.20 -2.32 -0.78
CA GLU A 257 -16.25 -1.29 -0.68
C GLU A 257 -16.61 -0.69 -2.06
N LEU A 258 -15.61 -0.48 -2.92
CA LEU A 258 -15.85 -0.07 -4.31
C LEU A 258 -16.61 -1.15 -5.09
N ALA A 259 -16.25 -2.42 -4.91
CA ALA A 259 -17.00 -3.53 -5.49
C ALA A 259 -18.45 -3.57 -4.97
N PHE A 260 -18.71 -3.25 -3.70
CA PHE A 260 -20.05 -3.13 -3.14
C PHE A 260 -20.81 -1.90 -3.61
N SER A 261 -20.14 -0.76 -3.80
CA SER A 261 -20.73 0.47 -4.36
C SER A 261 -21.13 0.30 -5.83
N ILE A 262 -20.26 -0.35 -6.62
CA ILE A 262 -20.60 -0.83 -7.97
C ILE A 262 -21.74 -1.85 -7.89
N GLY A 263 -21.68 -2.76 -6.92
CA GLY A 263 -22.74 -3.73 -6.62
C GLY A 263 -24.09 -3.07 -6.34
N ALA A 264 -24.13 -1.91 -5.68
CA ALA A 264 -25.35 -1.13 -5.47
C ALA A 264 -25.92 -0.51 -6.75
N ARG A 265 -25.09 -0.28 -7.79
CA ARG A 265 -25.57 0.08 -9.13
C ARG A 265 -26.19 -1.11 -9.87
N VAL A 266 -25.75 -2.32 -9.55
CA VAL A 266 -26.32 -3.58 -10.08
C VAL A 266 -27.59 -3.98 -9.32
N LEU A 267 -27.59 -3.83 -7.98
CA LEU A 267 -28.71 -4.00 -7.07
C LEU A 267 -29.43 -2.66 -6.85
N THR A 268 -30.27 -2.28 -7.80
CA THR A 268 -31.16 -1.13 -7.60
C THR A 268 -32.40 -1.52 -6.80
N LYS A 269 -33.13 -0.53 -6.26
CA LYS A 269 -34.44 -0.72 -5.59
C LYS A 269 -35.44 -1.54 -6.44
N TYR A 270 -35.24 -1.59 -7.77
CA TYR A 270 -36.06 -2.30 -8.74
C TYR A 270 -35.45 -3.63 -9.24
N ARG A 271 -34.23 -3.99 -8.80
CA ARG A 271 -33.49 -5.22 -9.15
C ARG A 271 -32.94 -5.94 -7.92
N SER A 272 -33.78 -6.15 -6.91
CA SER A 272 -33.43 -6.82 -5.65
C SER A 272 -33.51 -8.35 -5.69
N CYS A 273 -34.11 -8.94 -6.74
CA CYS A 273 -34.34 -10.39 -6.84
C CYS A 273 -33.32 -11.14 -7.72
N THR A 274 -32.12 -10.60 -7.89
CA THR A 274 -31.06 -11.28 -8.66
C THR A 274 -30.37 -12.33 -7.79
N LEU A 275 -30.26 -13.57 -8.28
CA LEU A 275 -29.56 -14.64 -7.56
C LEU A 275 -28.09 -14.24 -7.30
N HIS A 276 -27.59 -14.57 -6.11
CA HIS A 276 -26.22 -14.24 -5.69
C HIS A 276 -25.14 -14.67 -6.71
N GLU A 277 -25.28 -15.83 -7.34
CA GLU A 277 -24.36 -16.32 -8.37
C GLU A 277 -24.31 -15.42 -9.61
N LYS A 278 -25.48 -14.92 -10.06
CA LYS A 278 -25.56 -14.01 -11.21
C LYS A 278 -24.95 -12.65 -10.87
N MET A 279 -25.11 -12.20 -9.63
CA MET A 279 -24.51 -10.97 -9.15
C MET A 279 -22.98 -11.08 -9.09
N GLN A 280 -22.45 -12.18 -8.55
CA GLN A 280 -21.01 -12.45 -8.55
C GLN A 280 -20.46 -12.51 -9.97
N ALA A 281 -21.10 -13.26 -10.87
CA ALA A 281 -20.69 -13.32 -12.27
C ALA A 281 -20.67 -11.94 -12.93
N LEU A 282 -21.71 -11.12 -12.73
CA LEU A 282 -21.77 -9.75 -13.28
C LEU A 282 -20.64 -8.86 -12.75
N ILE A 283 -20.38 -8.86 -11.45
CA ILE A 283 -19.31 -8.05 -10.84
C ILE A 283 -17.94 -8.55 -11.32
N CYS A 284 -17.72 -9.86 -11.32
CA CYS A 284 -16.46 -10.46 -11.79
C CYS A 284 -16.22 -10.18 -13.27
N THR A 285 -17.21 -10.36 -14.14
CA THR A 285 -17.09 -10.06 -15.58
C THR A 285 -16.87 -8.58 -15.82
N HIS A 286 -17.53 -7.70 -15.07
CA HIS A 286 -17.30 -6.26 -15.15
C HIS A 286 -15.86 -5.90 -14.78
N ASN A 287 -15.38 -6.37 -13.64
CA ASN A 287 -14.01 -6.13 -13.17
C ASN A 287 -12.96 -6.73 -14.13
N TRP A 288 -13.25 -7.88 -14.73
CA TRP A 288 -12.37 -8.51 -15.72
C TRP A 288 -12.27 -7.68 -17.01
N LEU A 289 -13.40 -7.17 -17.51
CA LEU A 289 -13.45 -6.43 -18.78
C LEU A 289 -12.93 -4.99 -18.66
N HIS A 290 -13.18 -4.34 -17.52
CA HIS A 290 -12.92 -2.92 -17.34
C HIS A 290 -11.84 -2.62 -16.30
N GLY A 291 -11.27 -3.64 -15.67
CA GLY A 291 -10.47 -3.46 -14.47
C GLY A 291 -11.30 -2.88 -13.32
N TYR A 292 -10.63 -2.39 -12.30
CA TYR A 292 -11.27 -1.57 -11.28
C TYR A 292 -11.33 -0.13 -11.79
N ALA A 293 -12.52 0.35 -12.16
CA ALA A 293 -12.68 1.71 -12.68
C ALA A 293 -12.41 2.76 -11.58
N ILE A 294 -11.55 3.73 -11.88
CA ILE A 294 -11.33 4.92 -11.05
C ILE A 294 -12.52 5.86 -11.25
N GLY A 295 -13.43 5.89 -10.29
CA GLY A 295 -14.50 6.88 -10.22
C GLY A 295 -14.47 7.59 -8.88
N ASN A 296 -14.68 8.92 -8.88
CA ASN A 296 -14.87 9.69 -7.66
C ASN A 296 -16.11 9.17 -6.92
N PHE A 297 -15.93 8.41 -5.85
CA PHE A 297 -17.02 7.86 -5.05
C PHE A 297 -16.99 8.37 -3.62
N ILE A 298 -18.16 8.86 -3.20
CA ILE A 298 -18.51 9.25 -1.84
C ILE A 298 -18.83 7.97 -1.07
N TYR A 299 -18.07 7.68 0.00
CA TYR A 299 -18.14 6.43 0.76
C TYR A 299 -19.36 6.36 1.70
N PHE A 300 -20.00 5.19 1.79
CA PHE A 300 -20.94 4.80 2.85
C PHE A 300 -20.63 3.37 3.37
N SER A 301 -20.20 3.32 4.64
CA SER A 301 -20.26 2.30 5.72
C SER A 301 -20.27 0.78 5.41
N TYR A 302 -19.28 0.01 5.90
CA TYR A 302 -19.31 -0.83 7.14
C TYR A 302 -18.02 -1.72 7.29
N VAL A 303 -17.22 -1.52 8.38
CA VAL A 303 -16.45 -2.51 9.22
C VAL A 303 -15.24 -3.26 8.60
N LEU A 304 -14.00 -3.37 9.15
CA LEU A 304 -13.32 -3.02 10.44
C LEU A 304 -11.76 -3.11 10.29
N ASN A 305 -11.05 -2.39 11.19
CA ASN A 305 -9.71 -2.66 11.79
C ASN A 305 -8.43 -1.92 11.31
N LEU A 306 -8.38 -1.27 10.15
CA LEU A 306 -7.24 -0.38 9.80
C LEU A 306 -7.70 1.00 9.32
N VAL A 307 -8.92 1.04 8.76
CA VAL A 307 -9.59 2.26 8.33
C VAL A 307 -10.08 3.11 9.52
N ASP A 308 -10.24 2.53 10.72
CA ASP A 308 -10.77 3.25 11.89
C ASP A 308 -9.87 4.39 12.41
N ILE A 309 -8.55 4.35 12.14
CA ILE A 309 -7.63 5.46 12.45
C ILE A 309 -8.02 6.70 11.65
N LEU A 310 -8.43 6.51 10.39
CA LEU A 310 -8.61 7.59 9.42
C LEU A 310 -10.09 7.97 9.26
N PHE A 311 -11.01 7.01 9.34
CA PHE A 311 -12.45 7.24 9.22
C PHE A 311 -13.06 7.91 10.46
N TYR A 312 -12.56 7.62 11.67
CA TYR A 312 -13.09 8.26 12.87
C TYR A 312 -12.52 9.64 13.16
N CYS A 313 -11.46 10.07 12.47
CA CYS A 313 -11.11 11.48 12.41
C CYS A 313 -12.21 12.30 11.71
N TYR A 314 -13.03 11.63 10.88
CA TYR A 314 -14.13 12.23 10.12
C TYR A 314 -15.48 12.28 10.88
N PHE A 315 -15.63 11.55 12.00
CA PHE A 315 -16.91 11.41 12.74
C PHE A 315 -16.83 11.82 14.23
N ILE A 316 -16.04 12.85 14.53
CA ILE A 316 -16.23 13.67 15.74
C ILE A 316 -16.68 15.07 15.30
N PHE A 317 -17.83 15.12 14.63
CA PHE A 317 -18.71 16.30 14.56
C PHE A 317 -20.16 15.81 14.57
#